data_AF-A0A318TEM5-F1
#
_entry.id   AF-A0A318TEM5-F1
#
_cell.length_a   1.000
_cell.length_b   1.000
_cell.length_c   1.000
_cell.angle_alpha   90.00
_cell.angle_beta   90.00
_cell.angle_gamma   90.00
#
_symmetry.space_group_name_H-M   'P 1'
#
loop_
_entity.id
_entity.type
_entity.pdbx_description
1 polymer ?
#
loop_
_entity_poly.entity_id
_entity_poly.type
_entity_poly.pdbx_seq_one_letter_code
_entity_poly.pdbx_strand_id
1 'polypeptide(L)'
;MMYCLIASNKPLPIRYLPKVHVRRGGFPIEDIQYSFFVEVLYESNAIDVVEDYLLKVYKQYKDPEFQVKTEDGNLLGQIEKSFQKTERFRSYIIISK
;
A
#
# COMPACT_ATOMS: atom_id res chain seq x y z
N MET A 1 -0.81 16.27 -2.25
CA MET A 1 -1.15 14.92 -2.73
C MET A 1 -0.03 14.01 -2.31
N MET A 2 -0.35 12.91 -1.66
CA MET A 2 0.59 11.95 -1.10
C MET A 2 0.70 10.74 -2.04
N TYR A 3 1.78 9.99 -1.86
CA TYR A 3 2.13 8.86 -2.71
C TYR A 3 2.56 7.69 -1.85
N CYS A 4 2.04 6.51 -2.15
CA CYS A 4 2.62 5.28 -1.67
C CYS A 4 2.68 4.23 -2.78
N LEU A 5 3.67 3.36 -2.67
CA LEU A 5 3.80 2.18 -3.48
C LEU A 5 3.39 0.98 -2.63
N ILE A 6 2.49 0.16 -3.17
CA ILE A 6 2.03 -1.06 -2.52
C ILE A 6 2.40 -2.23 -3.44
N ALA A 7 3.13 -3.20 -2.90
CA ALA A 7 3.44 -4.45 -3.57
C ALA A 7 2.87 -5.64 -2.78
N SER A 8 2.53 -6.73 -3.48
CA SER A 8 1.97 -7.93 -2.86
C SER A 8 2.33 -9.20 -3.64
N ASN A 9 2.41 -10.33 -2.94
CA ASN A 9 2.51 -11.65 -3.56
C ASN A 9 1.22 -12.08 -4.29
N LYS A 10 0.16 -11.26 -4.26
CA LYS A 10 -1.11 -11.47 -4.97
C LYS A 10 -1.49 -10.28 -5.86
N PRO A 11 -2.30 -10.49 -6.91
CA PRO A 11 -2.72 -9.41 -7.81
C PRO A 11 -3.45 -8.28 -7.08
N LEU A 12 -2.97 -7.06 -7.28
CA LEU A 12 -3.53 -5.83 -6.72
C LEU A 12 -4.51 -5.19 -7.72
N PRO A 13 -5.78 -4.95 -7.35
CA PRO A 13 -6.76 -4.40 -8.26
C PRO A 13 -6.57 -2.88 -8.47
N ILE A 14 -6.58 -2.45 -9.73
CA ILE A 14 -6.66 -1.03 -10.10
C ILE A 14 -8.03 -0.49 -9.68
N ARG A 15 -8.06 0.65 -8.99
CA ARG A 15 -9.28 1.27 -8.45
C ARG A 15 -9.19 2.79 -8.51
N TYR A 16 -10.32 3.41 -8.82
CA TYR A 16 -10.54 4.84 -8.67
C TYR A 16 -11.54 5.03 -7.53
N LEU A 17 -11.04 5.42 -6.37
CA LEU A 17 -11.83 5.69 -5.18
C LEU A 17 -11.85 7.21 -4.95
N PRO A 18 -12.84 7.76 -4.24
CA PRO A 18 -12.84 9.16 -3.89
C PRO A 18 -11.52 9.54 -3.21
N LYS A 19 -10.77 10.48 -3.80
CA LYS A 19 -9.49 10.99 -3.30
C LYS A 19 -8.34 9.96 -3.25
N VAL A 20 -8.51 8.78 -3.85
CA VAL A 20 -7.47 7.74 -3.95
C VAL A 20 -7.46 7.14 -5.36
N HIS A 21 -6.32 7.24 -6.02
CA HIS A 21 -6.08 6.68 -7.35
C HIS A 21 -5.06 5.55 -7.25
N VAL A 22 -5.52 4.32 -7.45
CA VAL A 22 -4.68 3.12 -7.50
C VAL A 22 -4.41 2.78 -8.96
N ARG A 23 -3.18 2.90 -9.41
CA ARG A 23 -2.77 2.65 -10.81
C ARG A 23 -1.65 1.61 -10.90
N ARG A 24 -1.48 1.00 -12.07
CA ARG A 24 -0.31 0.15 -12.34
C ARG A 24 0.95 1.00 -12.17
N GLY A 25 1.93 0.47 -11.44
CA GLY A 25 3.23 1.10 -11.37
C GLY A 25 3.93 1.04 -12.73
N GLY A 26 4.67 2.10 -13.05
CA GLY A 26 5.35 2.24 -14.34
C GLY A 26 6.82 1.83 -14.31
N PHE A 27 7.42 1.73 -13.12
CA PHE A 27 8.86 1.55 -12.97
C PHE A 27 9.19 0.47 -11.93
N PRO A 28 10.18 -0.39 -12.20
CA PRO A 28 10.75 -1.23 -11.15
C PRO A 28 11.41 -0.31 -10.13
N ILE A 29 10.83 -0.23 -8.93
CA ILE A 29 11.47 0.46 -7.81
C ILE A 29 12.47 -0.54 -7.20
N GLU A 30 13.70 -0.09 -6.99
CA GLU A 30 14.69 -0.86 -6.23
C GLU A 30 14.08 -1.29 -4.89
N ASP A 31 14.40 -2.49 -4.43
CA ASP A 31 13.90 -3.09 -3.19
C ASP A 31 12.39 -3.40 -3.12
N ILE A 32 11.67 -3.57 -4.24
CA ILE A 32 10.37 -4.26 -4.23
C ILE A 32 10.59 -5.77 -4.37
N GLN A 33 10.05 -6.55 -3.43
CA GLN A 33 10.21 -8.01 -3.44
C GLN A 33 9.12 -8.74 -4.23
N TYR A 34 7.96 -8.11 -4.47
CA TYR A 34 6.81 -8.76 -5.11
C TYR A 34 6.54 -8.29 -6.54
N SER A 35 6.10 -9.22 -7.41
CA SER A 35 5.81 -8.94 -8.82
C SER A 35 4.53 -8.15 -9.08
N PHE A 36 3.60 -8.12 -8.12
CA PHE A 36 2.38 -7.31 -8.23
C PHE A 36 2.56 -6.04 -7.42
N PHE A 37 2.56 -4.89 -8.09
CA PHE A 37 2.67 -3.60 -7.42
C PHE A 37 1.78 -2.54 -8.08
N VAL A 38 1.33 -1.60 -7.26
CA VAL A 38 0.52 -0.45 -7.66
C VAL A 38 1.07 0.81 -7.03
N GLU A 39 0.92 1.90 -7.76
CA GLU A 39 1.11 3.24 -7.25
C GLU A 39 -0.23 3.77 -6.74
N VAL A 40 -0.23 4.31 -5.54
CA VAL A 40 -1.41 4.89 -4.91
C VAL A 40 -1.14 6.36 -4.68
N LEU A 41 -1.93 7.20 -5.35
CA LEU A 41 -1.93 8.64 -5.12
C LEU A 41 -3.17 8.99 -4.31
N TYR A 42 -3.00 9.72 -3.20
CA TYR A 42 -4.11 10.01 -2.29
C TYR A 42 -4.02 11.40 -1.66
N GLU A 43 -5.15 11.94 -1.22
CA GLU A 43 -5.18 13.14 -0.36
C GLU A 43 -4.82 12.77 1.08
N SER A 44 -4.21 13.69 1.84
CA SER A 44 -3.79 13.42 3.23
C SER A 44 -4.93 13.03 4.19
N ASN A 45 -6.16 13.42 3.87
CA ASN A 45 -7.36 13.05 4.62
C ASN A 45 -8.00 11.72 4.16
N ALA A 46 -7.38 11.01 3.22
CA ALA A 46 -7.91 9.79 2.60
C ALA A 46 -7.10 8.53 2.97
N ILE A 47 -6.32 8.59 4.05
CA ILE A 47 -5.52 7.46 4.56
C ILE A 47 -6.41 6.24 4.83
N ASP A 48 -7.57 6.44 5.45
CA ASP A 48 -8.56 5.38 5.73
C ASP A 48 -8.99 4.61 4.48
N VAL A 49 -9.02 5.29 3.32
CA VAL A 49 -9.42 4.69 2.05
C VAL A 49 -8.31 3.79 1.50
N VAL A 50 -7.04 4.15 1.72
CA VAL A 50 -5.89 3.32 1.37
C VAL A 50 -5.82 2.09 2.29
N GLU A 51 -6.12 2.26 3.57
CA GLU A 51 -6.22 1.15 4.52
C GLU A 51 -7.35 0.18 4.15
N ASP A 52 -8.56 0.68 3.87
CA ASP A 52 -9.71 -0.15 3.45
C ASP A 52 -9.42 -0.91 2.15
N TYR A 53 -8.68 -0.29 1.22
CA TYR A 53 -8.19 -0.97 0.03
C TYR A 53 -7.32 -2.19 0.38
N LEU A 54 -6.33 -2.02 1.27
CA LEU A 54 -5.47 -3.13 1.72
C LEU A 54 -6.27 -4.22 2.45
N LEU A 55 -7.18 -3.83 3.34
CA LEU A 55 -8.03 -4.78 4.09
C LEU A 55 -8.93 -5.60 3.16
N LYS A 56 -9.47 -5.00 2.09
CA LYS A 56 -10.24 -5.71 1.07
C LYS A 56 -9.39 -6.74 0.34
N VAL A 57 -8.18 -6.39 -0.06
CA VAL A 57 -7.24 -7.34 -0.69
C VAL A 57 -6.87 -8.46 0.29
N TYR A 58 -6.63 -8.11 1.55
CA TYR A 58 -6.31 -9.08 2.61
C TYR A 58 -7.42 -10.14 2.78
N LYS A 59 -8.67 -9.68 2.85
CA LYS A 59 -9.85 -10.55 2.94
C LYS A 59 -10.06 -11.40 1.69
N GLN A 60 -9.76 -10.86 0.50
CA GLN A 60 -9.95 -11.55 -0.77
C GLN A 60 -9.02 -12.75 -0.94
N TYR A 61 -7.74 -12.61 -0.61
CA TYR A 61 -6.72 -13.63 -0.93
C TYR A 61 -6.31 -14.54 0.22
N LYS A 62 -7.00 -14.48 1.36
CA LYS A 62 -6.70 -15.26 2.57
C LYS A 62 -5.24 -15.08 3.00
N ASP A 63 -4.93 -13.89 3.54
CA ASP A 63 -3.63 -13.54 4.15
C ASP A 63 -2.49 -13.35 3.12
N PRO A 64 -2.64 -12.42 2.16
CA PRO A 64 -1.57 -12.00 1.26
C PRO A 64 -0.45 -11.30 2.02
N GLU A 65 0.75 -11.37 1.47
CA GLU A 65 1.87 -10.57 1.93
C GLU A 65 1.85 -9.21 1.26
N PHE A 66 2.17 -8.16 2.02
CA PHE A 66 2.26 -6.80 1.52
C PHE A 66 3.62 -6.20 1.83
N GLN A 67 4.07 -5.37 0.91
CA GLN A 67 5.16 -4.43 1.11
C GLN A 67 4.64 -3.03 0.79
N VAL A 68 4.67 -2.13 1.76
CA VAL A 68 4.24 -0.73 1.59
C VAL A 68 5.45 0.18 1.71
N LYS A 69 5.62 1.09 0.75
CA LYS A 69 6.66 2.11 0.71
C LYS A 69 6.02 3.47 0.60
N THR A 70 6.28 4.36 1.56
CA THR A 70 5.70 5.71 1.61
C THR A 70 6.59 6.68 2.38
N GLU A 71 6.49 7.97 2.07
CA GLU A 71 7.02 9.06 2.91
C GLU A 71 6.04 9.48 4.02
N ASP A 72 4.78 9.05 3.90
CA ASP A 72 3.72 9.38 4.84
C ASP A 72 3.73 8.43 6.05
N GLY A 73 4.36 8.89 7.13
CA GLY A 73 4.40 8.16 8.39
C GLY A 73 3.01 7.93 9.04
N ASN A 74 2.01 8.77 8.74
CA ASN A 74 0.66 8.57 9.27
C ASN A 74 0.00 7.36 8.62
N LEU A 75 0.09 7.27 7.28
CA LEU A 75 -0.37 6.10 6.55
C LEU A 75 0.32 4.83 7.07
N LEU A 76 1.64 4.87 7.23
CA LEU A 76 2.38 3.71 7.71
C LEU A 76 1.92 3.26 9.09
N GLY A 77 1.85 4.19 10.05
CA GLY A 77 1.43 3.90 11.42
C GLY A 77 -0.01 3.40 11.49
N GLN A 78 -0.89 3.85 10.60
CA GLN A 78 -2.26 3.35 10.52
C GLN A 78 -2.30 1.91 9.99
N ILE A 79 -1.60 1.62 8.89
CA ILE A 79 -1.55 0.27 8.34
C ILE A 79 -0.88 -0.69 9.35
N GLU A 80 0.22 -0.30 9.98
CA GLU A 80 0.87 -1.13 11.00
C GLU A 80 -0.04 -1.47 12.18
N LYS A 81 -0.87 -0.52 12.63
CA LYS A 81 -1.88 -0.80 13.67
C LYS A 81 -2.92 -1.81 13.19
N SER A 82 -3.35 -1.70 11.95
CA SER A 82 -4.38 -2.60 11.39
C SER A 82 -3.85 -3.99 11.07
N PHE A 83 -2.54 -4.13 10.82
CA PHE A 83 -1.88 -5.38 10.50
C PHE A 83 -0.89 -5.86 11.60
N GLN A 84 -0.96 -5.30 12.81
CA GLN A 84 0.04 -5.42 13.89
C GLN A 84 0.41 -6.85 14.33
N LYS A 85 -0.41 -7.85 13.97
CA LYS A 85 -0.22 -9.27 14.30
C LYS A 85 0.21 -10.13 13.12
N THR A 86 0.44 -9.51 11.96
CA THR A 86 0.65 -10.21 10.70
C THR A 86 2.13 -10.18 10.35
N GLU A 87 2.83 -11.31 10.48
CA GLU A 87 4.23 -11.47 10.05
C GLU A 87 4.42 -11.28 8.53
N ARG A 88 3.30 -11.23 7.79
CA ARG A 88 3.21 -11.07 6.34
C ARG A 88 3.10 -9.63 5.87
N PHE A 89 3.04 -8.66 6.79
CA PHE A 89 2.98 -7.24 6.46
C PHE A 89 4.35 -6.59 6.68
N ARG A 90 4.93 -6.03 5.60
CA ARG A 90 6.16 -5.24 5.65
C ARG A 90 5.86 -3.80 5.25
N SER A 91 6.39 -2.88 6.04
CA SER A 91 6.19 -1.44 5.90
C SER A 91 7.57 -0.78 5.85
N TYR A 92 7.72 0.27 5.04
CA TYR A 92 8.94 1.04 4.93
C TYR A 92 8.61 2.53 4.82
N ILE A 93 9.30 3.35 5.61
CA ILE A 93 9.38 4.80 5.39
C ILE A 93 10.54 5.05 4.44
N ILE A 94 10.27 5.64 3.29
CA ILE A 94 11.31 6.20 2.44
C ILE A 94 11.47 7.64 2.89
N ILE A 95 12.71 8.07 3.17
CA ILE A 95 13.03 9.49 3.35
C ILE A 95 13.81 9.86 2.10
N SER A 96 13.16 10.49 1.11
CA SER A 96 13.92 11.13 0.03
C SER A 96 14.78 12.23 0.68
N LYS A 97 16.09 12.12 0.51
CA LYS A 97 17.03 13.22 0.83
C LYS A 97 16.96 14.30 -0.23
#